data_AF-A0A9D9II38-F1
#
_entry.id   AF-A0A9D9II38-F1
#
_cell.length_a   1.000
_cell.length_b   1.000
_cell.length_c   1.000
_cell.angle_alpha   90.00
_cell.angle_beta   90.00
_cell.angle_gamma   90.00
#
_symmetry.space_group_name_H-M   'P 1'
#
loop_
_entity.id
_entity.type
_entity.pdbx_description
1 polymer ?
#
loop_
_entity_poly.entity_id
_entity_poly.type
_entity_poly.pdbx_seq_one_letter_code
_entity_poly.pdbx_strand_id
1 'polypeptide(L)'
;MAYIKFNKSELVNLEYALKRELIAGSSTGSYGNTTICMCNTRKYHALLAVPVYNFDGGRYVLLSSLDETIMHGGKEFHLGIHAYGDIYEPRGHKYIRDFEMDPNPVITYELGGMILKKSLLFSSDSDQIMIKYTFVDAPAGTVMKLSPFLAFRRTHALTQKNSQADLSFREVENGVAYRMYEGFPYLNLQFSESFGYNHNPLWYMGITYSDEYRRGFDCREDLLVPGEFTFSVKKGTTIVVSASTREVNPKGIKSRFTRVLSNMLPADSYENLLLASAKMMVWRTPRGSRQIYAGYSWLKPGLLRETVIALPGIALYGLGDKKLFEEILDSLIADNQERLFSRTTQIEAPLLMTDTLQQYIHYGADARKVWAKYGGTLKGILESYLPGRRAEAAVHPNGLIWAQKDGTALTWMNT
;
A
#
# COMPACT_ATOMS: atom_id res chain seq x y z
N MET A 1 -4.69 16.84 19.61
CA MET A 1 -5.71 16.92 18.54
C MET A 1 -5.09 16.29 17.30
N ALA A 2 -5.83 15.46 16.57
CA ALA A 2 -5.30 14.83 15.35
C ALA A 2 -4.90 15.90 14.33
N TYR A 3 -3.69 15.79 13.77
CA TYR A 3 -3.13 16.75 12.81
C TYR A 3 -3.85 16.73 11.45
N ILE A 4 -4.42 15.58 11.08
CA ILE A 4 -5.24 15.40 9.87
C ILE A 4 -6.63 14.92 10.30
N LYS A 5 -7.60 15.83 10.19
CA LYS A 5 -9.02 15.59 10.48
C LYS A 5 -9.88 16.21 9.39
N PHE A 6 -10.94 15.49 9.01
CA PHE A 6 -11.98 16.01 8.11
C PHE A 6 -13.35 15.87 8.78
N ASN A 7 -14.23 16.83 8.50
CA ASN A 7 -15.57 16.85 9.05
C ASN A 7 -16.62 16.40 8.01
N LYS A 8 -17.87 16.28 8.44
CA LYS A 8 -18.99 15.83 7.60
C LYS A 8 -19.12 16.61 6.29
N SER A 9 -19.01 17.94 6.30
CA SER A 9 -19.24 18.77 5.10
C SER A 9 -18.23 18.46 3.99
N GLU A 10 -17.00 18.13 4.37
CA GLU A 10 -15.93 17.71 3.47
C GLU A 10 -16.11 16.26 3.00
N LEU A 11 -16.49 15.36 3.91
CA LEU A 11 -16.55 13.91 3.65
C LEU A 11 -17.76 13.50 2.80
N VAL A 12 -18.88 14.23 2.89
CA VAL A 12 -20.05 13.97 2.02
C VAL A 12 -19.87 14.55 0.61
N ASN A 13 -18.94 15.48 0.41
CA ASN A 13 -18.61 16.01 -0.90
C ASN A 13 -17.61 15.08 -1.61
N LEU A 14 -18.11 14.25 -2.53
CA LEU A 14 -17.28 13.30 -3.27
C LEU A 14 -16.19 13.98 -4.12
N GLU A 15 -16.40 15.20 -4.64
CA GLU A 15 -15.34 15.90 -5.37
C GLU A 15 -14.12 16.23 -4.50
N TYR A 16 -14.36 16.41 -3.20
CA TYR A 16 -13.34 16.66 -2.19
C TYR A 16 -12.75 15.36 -1.64
N ALA A 17 -13.60 14.41 -1.24
CA ALA A 17 -13.22 13.20 -0.55
C ALA A 17 -12.47 12.21 -1.46
N LEU A 18 -12.86 12.09 -2.73
CA LEU A 18 -12.25 11.15 -3.68
C LEU A 18 -10.83 11.53 -4.10
N LYS A 19 -10.42 12.79 -3.88
CA LYS A 19 -9.06 13.28 -4.18
C LYS A 19 -8.09 13.12 -3.01
N ARG A 20 -8.55 12.60 -1.88
CA ARG A 20 -7.74 12.40 -0.67
C ARG A 20 -7.62 10.92 -0.42
N GLU A 21 -6.39 10.42 -0.57
CA GLU A 21 -6.09 9.01 -0.50
C GLU A 21 -5.24 8.72 0.74
N LEU A 22 -5.42 7.51 1.26
CA LEU A 22 -4.63 6.92 2.32
C LEU A 22 -3.76 5.85 1.69
N ILE A 23 -2.54 5.69 2.19
CA ILE A 23 -1.67 4.59 1.82
C ILE A 23 -0.85 4.13 3.00
N ALA A 24 -0.74 2.82 3.15
CA ALA A 24 0.18 2.18 4.09
C ALA A 24 0.79 0.96 3.41
N GLY A 25 2.08 0.77 3.61
CA GLY A 25 2.86 -0.34 3.09
C GLY A 25 3.53 -1.12 4.22
N SER A 26 3.91 -2.36 3.91
CA SER A 26 4.64 -3.22 4.82
C SER A 26 6.04 -3.52 4.29
N SER A 27 6.90 -3.97 5.20
CA SER A 27 8.24 -4.47 4.87
C SER A 27 8.22 -5.75 4.03
N THR A 28 7.09 -6.44 3.87
CA THR A 28 6.97 -7.58 2.92
C THR A 28 6.69 -7.11 1.50
N GLY A 29 6.34 -5.84 1.31
CA GLY A 29 6.04 -5.21 0.02
C GLY A 29 4.56 -5.15 -0.31
N SER A 30 3.71 -5.62 0.60
CA SER A 30 2.26 -5.40 0.53
C SER A 30 1.89 -3.97 0.88
N TYR A 31 0.69 -3.59 0.48
CA TYR A 31 0.10 -2.29 0.82
C TYR A 31 -1.42 -2.38 0.90
N GLY A 32 -2.01 -1.36 1.51
CA GLY A 32 -3.36 -0.96 1.16
C GLY A 32 -3.50 0.54 1.06
N ASN A 33 -4.46 0.93 0.24
CA ASN A 33 -4.75 2.31 -0.10
C ASN A 33 -6.19 2.43 -0.61
N THR A 34 -6.79 3.57 -0.35
CA THR A 34 -8.14 3.92 -0.79
C THR A 34 -8.37 5.40 -0.48
N THR A 35 -9.55 5.93 -0.79
CA THR A 35 -9.91 7.31 -0.44
C THR A 35 -10.35 7.42 1.02
N ILE A 36 -10.37 8.64 1.57
CA ILE A 36 -10.87 8.89 2.95
C ILE A 36 -12.36 8.56 3.14
N CYS A 37 -13.10 8.35 2.05
CA CYS A 37 -14.49 7.88 2.05
C CYS A 37 -14.65 6.41 1.65
N MET A 38 -13.55 5.66 1.53
CA MET A 38 -13.50 4.23 1.19
C MET A 38 -13.97 3.85 -0.22
N CYS A 39 -14.16 4.83 -1.11
CA CYS A 39 -14.43 4.56 -2.52
C CYS A 39 -13.12 4.42 -3.29
N ASN A 40 -12.93 3.30 -3.97
CA ASN A 40 -11.76 3.10 -4.83
C ASN A 40 -11.93 3.87 -6.15
N THR A 41 -10.97 4.72 -6.52
CA THR A 41 -11.00 5.53 -7.76
C THR A 41 -9.97 5.08 -8.79
N ARG A 42 -9.01 4.25 -8.39
CA ARG A 42 -7.92 3.71 -9.22
C ARG A 42 -7.91 2.20 -9.15
N LYS A 43 -7.51 1.53 -10.23
CA LYS A 43 -7.28 0.06 -10.21
C LYS A 43 -6.21 -0.38 -9.22
N TYR A 44 -5.39 0.56 -8.76
CA TYR A 44 -4.37 0.32 -7.76
C TYR A 44 -4.86 0.43 -6.32
N HIS A 45 -6.07 0.94 -6.07
CA HIS A 45 -6.68 0.98 -4.74
C HIS A 45 -7.08 -0.42 -4.30
N ALA A 46 -6.76 -0.76 -3.04
CA ALA A 46 -7.00 -2.06 -2.45
C ALA A 46 -6.93 -1.99 -0.92
N LEU A 47 -7.78 -2.75 -0.23
CA LEU A 47 -7.57 -3.04 1.19
C LEU A 47 -6.42 -4.01 1.41
N LEU A 48 -6.09 -4.88 0.46
CA LEU A 48 -4.89 -5.71 0.56
C LEU A 48 -4.34 -6.07 -0.82
N ALA A 49 -3.19 -5.49 -1.15
CA ALA A 49 -2.37 -5.89 -2.29
C ALA A 49 -1.03 -6.46 -1.81
N VAL A 50 -0.60 -7.59 -2.36
CA VAL A 50 0.57 -8.35 -1.88
C VAL A 50 1.48 -8.77 -3.02
N PRO A 51 2.81 -8.89 -2.80
CA PRO A 51 3.68 -9.58 -3.74
C PRO A 51 3.32 -11.06 -3.84
N VAL A 52 3.24 -11.62 -5.04
CA VAL A 52 2.97 -13.04 -5.27
C VAL A 52 4.13 -13.69 -6.00
N TYR A 53 5.02 -14.32 -5.25
CA TYR A 53 6.27 -14.92 -5.77
C TYR A 53 6.07 -16.20 -6.59
N ASN A 54 4.91 -16.85 -6.48
CA ASN A 54 4.55 -17.99 -7.34
C ASN A 54 4.31 -17.56 -8.80
N PHE A 55 4.15 -16.25 -9.06
CA PHE A 55 4.06 -15.67 -10.39
C PHE A 55 5.37 -14.96 -10.73
N ASP A 56 5.34 -13.64 -10.96
CA ASP A 56 6.50 -12.83 -11.32
C ASP A 56 7.05 -11.99 -10.16
N GLY A 57 6.60 -12.26 -8.92
CA GLY A 57 6.92 -11.46 -7.74
C GLY A 57 6.30 -10.05 -7.76
N GLY A 58 5.45 -9.75 -8.74
CA GLY A 58 4.68 -8.53 -8.82
C GLY A 58 3.61 -8.45 -7.73
N ARG A 59 2.99 -7.26 -7.63
CA ARG A 59 1.89 -7.03 -6.69
C ARG A 59 0.54 -7.38 -7.28
N TYR A 60 -0.29 -8.01 -6.45
CA TYR A 60 -1.63 -8.45 -6.80
C TYR A 60 -2.63 -8.01 -5.73
N VAL A 61 -3.79 -7.52 -6.16
CA VAL A 61 -4.91 -7.18 -5.28
C VAL A 61 -5.64 -8.48 -4.91
N LEU A 62 -5.74 -8.77 -3.61
CA LEU A 62 -6.54 -9.88 -3.10
C LEU A 62 -7.91 -9.37 -2.67
N LEU A 63 -7.92 -8.32 -1.82
CA LEU A 63 -9.11 -7.69 -1.27
C LEU A 63 -9.20 -6.24 -1.77
N SER A 64 -10.22 -5.95 -2.58
CA SER A 64 -10.47 -4.61 -3.11
C SER A 64 -11.11 -3.71 -2.06
N SER A 65 -12.24 -4.15 -1.49
CA SER A 65 -12.98 -3.48 -0.42
C SER A 65 -13.61 -4.50 0.53
N LEU A 66 -14.12 -4.01 1.66
CA LEU A 66 -14.94 -4.75 2.60
C LEU A 66 -16.12 -3.84 2.92
N ASP A 67 -17.29 -4.20 2.42
CA ASP A 67 -18.49 -3.38 2.53
C ASP A 67 -19.27 -3.78 3.79
N GLU A 68 -19.78 -2.76 4.48
CA GLU A 68 -20.59 -2.94 5.68
C GLU A 68 -22.06 -2.62 5.42
N THR A 69 -22.94 -3.41 6.02
CA THR A 69 -24.37 -3.09 6.13
C THR A 69 -24.79 -3.21 7.58
N ILE A 70 -25.42 -2.17 8.13
CA ILE A 70 -25.98 -2.18 9.49
C ILE A 70 -27.49 -2.33 9.39
N MET A 71 -28.07 -3.27 10.14
CA MET A 71 -29.49 -3.56 10.13
C MET A 71 -30.09 -3.37 11.52
N HIS A 72 -31.18 -2.62 11.62
CA HIS A 72 -31.93 -2.46 12.87
C HIS A 72 -33.39 -2.12 12.59
N GLY A 73 -34.32 -2.75 13.31
CA GLY A 73 -35.76 -2.44 13.21
C GLY A 73 -36.32 -2.55 11.78
N GLY A 74 -35.85 -3.53 11.00
CA GLY A 74 -36.26 -3.75 9.60
C GLY A 74 -35.68 -2.76 8.59
N LYS A 75 -34.78 -1.86 9.00
CA LYS A 75 -34.06 -0.93 8.11
C LYS A 75 -32.63 -1.39 7.88
N GLU A 76 -32.12 -1.14 6.68
CA GLU A 76 -30.72 -1.42 6.30
C GLU A 76 -29.99 -0.12 5.96
N PHE A 77 -28.73 -0.03 6.40
CA PHE A 77 -27.85 1.09 6.15
C PHE A 77 -26.55 0.57 5.52
N HIS A 78 -26.40 0.74 4.21
CA HIS A 78 -25.21 0.33 3.46
C HIS A 78 -24.12 1.41 3.54
N LEU A 79 -22.94 1.05 4.05
CA LEU A 79 -21.82 1.98 4.27
C LEU A 79 -20.77 1.92 3.14
N GLY A 80 -20.84 0.89 2.30
CA GLY A 80 -20.03 0.80 1.09
C GLY A 80 -20.27 1.96 0.12
N ILE A 81 -19.31 2.18 -0.77
CA ILE A 81 -19.43 3.11 -1.88
C ILE A 81 -18.58 2.61 -3.06
N HIS A 82 -19.24 2.46 -4.20
CA HIS A 82 -18.62 2.11 -5.48
C HIS A 82 -19.15 3.05 -6.56
N ALA A 83 -18.31 3.36 -7.55
CA ALA A 83 -18.74 4.08 -8.73
C ALA A 83 -19.16 3.10 -9.83
N TYR A 84 -20.21 3.43 -10.58
CA TYR A 84 -20.70 2.74 -11.76
C TYR A 84 -20.97 3.80 -12.83
N GLY A 85 -19.94 4.10 -13.63
CA GLY A 85 -19.88 5.34 -14.40
C GLY A 85 -19.90 6.54 -13.45
N ASP A 86 -20.90 7.42 -13.61
CA ASP A 86 -21.07 8.63 -12.80
C ASP A 86 -22.00 8.41 -11.58
N ILE A 87 -22.51 7.19 -11.40
CA ILE A 87 -23.41 6.84 -10.30
C ILE A 87 -22.61 6.22 -9.16
N TYR A 88 -22.79 6.73 -7.95
CA TYR A 88 -22.21 6.15 -6.74
C TYR A 88 -23.28 5.37 -5.97
N GLU A 89 -23.06 4.06 -5.81
CA GLU A 89 -23.96 3.19 -5.06
C GLU A 89 -23.15 2.01 -4.44
N PRO A 90 -23.34 1.67 -3.15
CA PRO A 90 -24.16 2.37 -2.18
C PRO A 90 -23.65 3.79 -1.87
N ARG A 91 -24.47 4.63 -1.24
CA ARG A 91 -24.10 6.01 -0.88
C ARG A 91 -23.61 6.15 0.56
N GLY A 92 -22.80 5.20 1.02
CA GLY A 92 -22.36 5.12 2.41
C GLY A 92 -21.62 6.35 2.93
N HIS A 93 -20.94 7.08 2.04
CA HIS A 93 -20.31 8.38 2.34
C HIS A 93 -21.24 9.38 3.01
N LYS A 94 -22.56 9.31 2.77
CA LYS A 94 -23.56 10.20 3.39
C LYS A 94 -23.68 10.01 4.92
N TYR A 95 -23.28 8.85 5.43
CA TYR A 95 -23.31 8.53 6.85
C TYR A 95 -21.99 8.90 7.56
N ILE A 96 -20.95 9.28 6.82
CA ILE A 96 -19.67 9.66 7.42
C ILE A 96 -19.81 11.01 8.13
N ARG A 97 -19.43 11.04 9.41
CA ARG A 97 -19.42 12.24 10.24
C ARG A 97 -18.03 12.83 10.41
N ASP A 98 -17.04 11.98 10.71
CA ASP A 98 -15.67 12.39 11.00
C ASP A 98 -14.67 11.42 10.40
N PHE A 99 -13.52 11.95 9.99
CA PHE A 99 -12.32 11.18 9.68
C PHE A 99 -11.15 11.72 10.51
N GLU A 100 -10.39 10.85 11.17
CA GLU A 100 -9.20 11.19 11.94
C GLU A 100 -8.05 10.25 11.57
N MET A 101 -6.85 10.79 11.32
CA MET A 101 -5.69 9.98 10.89
C MET A 101 -4.84 9.44 12.06
N ASP A 102 -4.90 10.08 13.22
CA ASP A 102 -3.94 9.86 14.30
C ASP A 102 -4.43 8.82 15.33
N PRO A 103 -3.62 7.79 15.69
CA PRO A 103 -2.37 7.34 15.03
C PRO A 103 -2.63 6.43 13.82
N ASN A 104 -3.89 6.06 13.59
CA ASN A 104 -4.34 5.28 12.44
C ASN A 104 -5.65 5.87 11.88
N PRO A 105 -6.01 5.63 10.61
CA PRO A 105 -7.28 6.09 10.06
C PRO A 105 -8.49 5.58 10.85
N VAL A 106 -9.35 6.50 11.30
CA VAL A 106 -10.63 6.23 11.95
C VAL A 106 -11.74 7.01 11.25
N ILE A 107 -12.76 6.30 10.80
CA ILE A 107 -13.99 6.86 10.22
C ILE A 107 -15.10 6.68 11.24
N THR A 108 -15.78 7.77 11.59
CA THR A 108 -16.98 7.72 12.43
C THR A 108 -18.21 7.88 11.55
N TYR A 109 -19.11 6.90 11.59
CA TYR A 109 -20.40 6.93 10.94
C TYR A 109 -21.50 7.24 11.95
N GLU A 110 -22.50 8.01 11.50
CA GLU A 110 -23.72 8.27 12.24
C GLU A 110 -24.92 7.95 11.37
N LEU A 111 -25.73 6.97 11.80
CA LEU A 111 -26.81 6.39 11.00
C LEU A 111 -27.93 5.86 11.88
N GLY A 112 -29.17 6.31 11.64
CA GLY A 112 -30.33 5.84 12.41
C GLY A 112 -30.21 6.03 13.92
N GLY A 113 -29.50 7.06 14.38
CA GLY A 113 -29.20 7.30 15.80
C GLY A 113 -28.05 6.46 16.37
N MET A 114 -27.45 5.56 15.59
CA MET A 114 -26.29 4.76 15.97
C MET A 114 -24.99 5.47 15.64
N ILE A 115 -23.94 5.18 16.41
CA ILE A 115 -22.58 5.68 16.18
C ILE A 115 -21.63 4.48 16.04
N LEU A 116 -21.03 4.34 14.86
CA LEU A 116 -20.05 3.30 14.54
C LEU A 116 -18.70 3.95 14.23
N LYS A 117 -17.63 3.47 14.87
CA LYS A 117 -16.25 3.80 14.48
C LYS A 117 -15.61 2.63 13.73
N LYS A 118 -15.08 2.90 12.53
CA LYS A 118 -14.25 1.99 11.73
C LYS A 118 -12.80 2.46 11.81
N SER A 119 -11.89 1.60 12.25
CA SER A 119 -10.47 1.90 12.41
C SER A 119 -9.67 0.93 11.54
N LEU A 120 -8.84 1.48 10.64
CA LEU A 120 -8.01 0.73 9.70
C LEU A 120 -6.58 0.65 10.22
N LEU A 121 -6.01 -0.55 10.28
CA LEU A 121 -4.64 -0.77 10.74
C LEU A 121 -3.94 -1.74 9.77
N PHE A 122 -2.94 -1.24 9.08
CA PHE A 122 -2.08 -2.02 8.19
C PHE A 122 -0.85 -2.53 8.95
N SER A 123 -0.55 -3.83 8.87
CA SER A 123 0.63 -4.39 9.53
C SER A 123 1.89 -3.99 8.78
N SER A 124 2.92 -3.52 9.49
CA SER A 124 4.19 -3.13 8.89
C SER A 124 5.12 -4.30 8.55
N ASP A 125 4.79 -5.52 9.00
CA ASP A 125 5.67 -6.69 9.02
C ASP A 125 5.06 -7.95 8.39
N SER A 126 3.81 -7.87 7.92
CA SER A 126 3.08 -8.99 7.34
C SER A 126 2.05 -8.50 6.33
N ASP A 127 1.64 -9.39 5.44
CA ASP A 127 0.58 -9.15 4.46
C ASP A 127 -0.81 -9.21 5.12
N GLN A 128 -1.08 -8.22 5.96
CA GLN A 128 -2.28 -8.18 6.80
C GLN A 128 -2.80 -6.75 6.95
N ILE A 129 -4.12 -6.61 6.80
CA ILE A 129 -4.88 -5.46 7.29
C ILE A 129 -5.81 -5.95 8.42
N MET A 130 -5.87 -5.21 9.51
CA MET A 130 -6.87 -5.36 10.55
C MET A 130 -7.85 -4.20 10.54
N ILE A 131 -9.15 -4.51 10.58
CA ILE A 131 -10.21 -3.51 10.59
C ILE A 131 -11.02 -3.68 11.87
N LYS A 132 -11.05 -2.63 12.70
CA LYS A 132 -11.78 -2.62 13.96
C LYS A 132 -13.07 -1.82 13.82
N TYR A 133 -14.18 -2.44 14.15
CA TYR A 133 -15.49 -1.83 14.27
C TYR A 133 -15.85 -1.69 15.74
N THR A 134 -16.15 -0.47 16.20
CA THR A 134 -16.61 -0.19 17.55
C THR A 134 -17.97 0.49 17.49
N PHE A 135 -19.00 -0.20 17.96
CA PHE A 135 -20.36 0.33 18.08
C PHE A 135 -20.44 1.18 19.36
N VAL A 136 -20.11 2.46 19.24
CA VAL A 136 -20.11 3.42 20.36
C VAL A 136 -21.52 3.58 20.92
N ASP A 137 -22.51 3.61 20.04
CA ASP A 137 -23.92 3.58 20.40
C ASP A 137 -24.69 2.75 19.37
N ALA A 138 -25.41 1.73 19.86
CA ALA A 138 -26.23 0.86 19.04
C ALA A 138 -27.29 0.17 19.89
N PRO A 139 -28.57 0.19 19.48
CA PRO A 139 -29.62 -0.56 20.17
C PRO A 139 -29.34 -2.07 20.17
N ALA A 140 -29.90 -2.80 21.14
CA ALA A 140 -29.92 -4.25 21.12
C ALA A 140 -30.70 -4.78 19.89
N GLY A 141 -30.31 -5.94 19.37
CA GLY A 141 -30.90 -6.49 18.14
C GLY A 141 -30.39 -5.84 16.85
N THR A 142 -29.37 -4.97 16.94
CA THR A 142 -28.65 -4.49 15.75
C THR A 142 -27.79 -5.61 15.19
N VAL A 143 -27.74 -5.71 13.87
CA VAL A 143 -26.94 -6.70 13.15
C VAL A 143 -25.99 -5.98 12.20
N MET A 144 -24.73 -6.40 12.20
CA MET A 144 -23.75 -5.96 11.22
C MET A 144 -23.52 -7.08 10.20
N LYS A 145 -23.50 -6.71 8.92
CA LYS A 145 -23.06 -7.56 7.82
C LYS A 145 -21.75 -7.05 7.23
N LEU A 146 -20.88 -7.97 6.83
CA LEU A 146 -19.63 -7.70 6.12
C LEU A 146 -19.55 -8.51 4.83
N SER A 147 -19.29 -7.84 3.71
CA SER A 147 -19.20 -8.44 2.37
C SER A 147 -17.85 -8.12 1.74
N PRO A 148 -16.93 -9.11 1.60
CA PRO A 148 -15.61 -8.86 1.02
C PRO A 148 -15.65 -8.86 -0.51
N PHE A 149 -15.03 -7.86 -1.14
CA PHE A 149 -14.91 -7.79 -2.60
C PHE A 149 -13.54 -8.29 -3.03
N LEU A 150 -13.52 -9.49 -3.62
CA LEU A 150 -12.32 -10.21 -4.03
C LEU A 150 -11.93 -9.86 -5.47
N ALA A 151 -10.64 -9.63 -5.71
CA ALA A 151 -10.12 -9.29 -7.03
C ALA A 151 -9.19 -10.36 -7.61
N PHE A 152 -8.23 -10.86 -6.81
CA PHE A 152 -7.20 -11.85 -7.21
C PHE A 152 -6.60 -11.55 -8.59
N ARG A 153 -6.06 -10.34 -8.75
CA ARG A 153 -5.54 -9.84 -10.03
C ARG A 153 -4.33 -8.95 -9.86
N ARG A 154 -3.50 -8.86 -10.90
CA ARG A 154 -2.32 -8.00 -10.90
C ARG A 154 -2.73 -6.54 -10.74
N THR A 155 -1.97 -5.72 -10.00
CA THR A 155 -2.32 -4.31 -9.75
C THR A 155 -2.47 -3.45 -11.01
N HIS A 156 -1.80 -3.82 -12.11
CA HIS A 156 -1.91 -3.15 -13.41
C HIS A 156 -3.08 -3.62 -14.28
N ALA A 157 -3.75 -4.71 -13.90
CA ALA A 157 -4.86 -5.31 -14.63
C ALA A 157 -6.20 -5.03 -13.94
N LEU A 158 -7.28 -5.44 -14.60
CA LEU A 158 -8.63 -5.56 -14.06
C LEU A 158 -9.06 -7.03 -14.17
N THR A 159 -9.95 -7.48 -13.30
CA THR A 159 -10.65 -8.76 -13.42
C THR A 159 -12.05 -8.53 -13.98
N GLN A 160 -12.59 -9.55 -14.63
CA GLN A 160 -13.96 -9.60 -15.15
C GLN A 160 -14.59 -10.90 -14.70
N LYS A 161 -15.92 -10.96 -14.68
CA LYS A 161 -16.65 -12.19 -14.38
C LYS A 161 -16.17 -13.30 -15.32
N ASN A 162 -15.82 -14.43 -14.74
CA ASN A 162 -15.34 -15.59 -15.49
C ASN A 162 -15.71 -16.90 -14.76
N SER A 163 -15.61 -18.01 -15.49
CA SER A 163 -15.92 -19.36 -14.98
C SER A 163 -14.73 -20.07 -14.32
N GLN A 164 -13.53 -19.48 -14.37
CA GLN A 164 -12.30 -20.08 -13.82
C GLN A 164 -12.08 -19.75 -12.35
N ALA A 165 -12.75 -18.71 -11.84
CA ALA A 165 -12.69 -18.34 -10.45
C ALA A 165 -13.27 -19.47 -9.59
N ASP A 166 -12.46 -19.99 -8.68
CA ASP A 166 -12.91 -20.87 -7.61
C ASP A 166 -13.83 -20.06 -6.67
N LEU A 167 -15.09 -20.47 -6.66
CA LEU A 167 -16.14 -19.83 -5.85
C LEU A 167 -16.25 -20.46 -4.46
N SER A 168 -15.51 -21.54 -4.20
CA SER A 168 -15.55 -22.23 -2.92
C SER A 168 -14.82 -21.45 -1.83
N PHE A 169 -14.95 -21.95 -0.60
CA PHE A 169 -14.24 -21.42 0.54
C PHE A 169 -13.71 -22.56 1.40
N ARG A 170 -12.70 -22.23 2.22
CA ARG A 170 -12.16 -23.13 3.24
C ARG A 170 -12.41 -22.55 4.61
N GLU A 171 -12.96 -23.35 5.52
CA GLU A 171 -13.07 -22.96 6.92
C GLU A 171 -11.68 -22.89 7.57
N VAL A 172 -11.46 -21.86 8.38
CA VAL A 172 -10.27 -21.69 9.23
C VAL A 172 -10.74 -21.31 10.63
N GLU A 173 -9.85 -21.33 11.62
CA GLU A 173 -10.25 -21.02 13.00
C GLU A 173 -10.91 -19.63 13.08
N ASN A 174 -12.19 -19.59 13.48
CA ASN A 174 -13.03 -18.39 13.53
C ASN A 174 -12.88 -17.49 12.28
N GLY A 175 -12.94 -18.09 11.09
CA GLY A 175 -12.88 -17.37 9.83
C GLY A 175 -13.06 -18.23 8.60
N VAL A 176 -12.87 -17.62 7.44
CA VAL A 176 -12.98 -18.25 6.13
C VAL A 176 -11.80 -17.83 5.25
N ALA A 177 -11.28 -18.74 4.44
CA ALA A 177 -10.22 -18.52 3.48
C ALA A 177 -10.70 -18.67 2.04
N TYR A 178 -10.27 -17.77 1.16
CA TYR A 178 -10.60 -17.75 -0.27
C TYR A 178 -9.35 -17.80 -1.12
N ARG A 179 -9.43 -18.46 -2.27
CA ARG A 179 -8.40 -18.42 -3.32
C ARG A 179 -9.06 -18.61 -4.68
N MET A 180 -9.28 -17.53 -5.41
CA MET A 180 -9.99 -17.59 -6.70
C MET A 180 -9.22 -18.36 -7.78
N TYR A 181 -7.88 -18.31 -7.77
CA TYR A 181 -7.06 -18.95 -8.81
C TYR A 181 -5.84 -19.63 -8.21
N GLU A 182 -5.38 -20.70 -8.87
CA GLU A 182 -4.15 -21.40 -8.52
C GLU A 182 -2.94 -20.45 -8.54
N GLY A 183 -1.94 -20.73 -7.69
CA GLY A 183 -0.74 -19.92 -7.54
C GLY A 183 -0.88 -18.73 -6.59
N PHE A 184 -2.09 -18.20 -6.38
CA PHE A 184 -2.32 -17.17 -5.36
C PHE A 184 -2.23 -17.73 -3.93
N PRO A 185 -1.80 -16.94 -2.95
CA PRO A 185 -2.00 -17.27 -1.55
C PRO A 185 -3.49 -17.24 -1.19
N TYR A 186 -3.88 -17.97 -0.15
CA TYR A 186 -5.21 -17.81 0.43
C TYR A 186 -5.36 -16.43 1.09
N LEU A 187 -6.48 -15.76 0.85
CA LEU A 187 -6.93 -14.64 1.67
C LEU A 187 -7.76 -15.17 2.83
N ASN A 188 -7.23 -15.10 4.04
CA ASN A 188 -7.90 -15.54 5.26
C ASN A 188 -8.59 -14.33 5.91
N LEU A 189 -9.91 -14.40 6.07
CA LEU A 189 -10.71 -13.46 6.85
C LEU A 189 -11.08 -14.10 8.18
N GLN A 190 -10.41 -13.69 9.26
CA GLN A 190 -10.64 -14.21 10.62
C GLN A 190 -11.09 -13.09 11.55
N PHE A 191 -11.93 -13.43 12.53
CA PHE A 191 -12.65 -12.45 13.34
C PHE A 191 -12.34 -12.61 14.83
N SER A 192 -12.46 -11.52 15.59
CA SER A 192 -12.33 -11.57 17.05
C SER A 192 -13.60 -12.01 17.78
N GLU A 193 -14.74 -12.01 17.10
CA GLU A 193 -16.05 -12.39 17.61
C GLU A 193 -16.60 -13.57 16.80
N SER A 194 -17.58 -14.28 17.36
CA SER A 194 -18.32 -15.28 16.60
C SER A 194 -19.18 -14.61 15.51
N PHE A 195 -19.40 -15.33 14.43
CA PHE A 195 -20.14 -14.85 13.27
C PHE A 195 -21.03 -15.95 12.70
N GLY A 196 -22.10 -15.54 12.01
CA GLY A 196 -22.73 -16.37 10.99
C GLY A 196 -22.11 -16.10 9.62
N TYR A 197 -22.02 -17.10 8.76
CA TYR A 197 -21.56 -16.92 7.38
C TYR A 197 -22.57 -17.51 6.41
N ASN A 198 -23.06 -16.67 5.49
CA ASN A 198 -23.94 -17.08 4.40
C ASN A 198 -23.13 -17.05 3.10
N HIS A 199 -22.77 -18.24 2.62
CA HIS A 199 -22.03 -18.38 1.37
C HIS A 199 -22.99 -18.26 0.17
N ASN A 200 -22.84 -17.20 -0.62
CA ASN A 200 -23.62 -16.97 -1.82
C ASN A 200 -22.80 -16.15 -2.83
N PRO A 201 -21.90 -16.80 -3.59
CA PRO A 201 -20.97 -16.12 -4.48
C PRO A 201 -21.69 -15.34 -5.59
N LEU A 202 -21.44 -14.04 -5.66
CA LEU A 202 -22.00 -13.14 -6.68
C LEU A 202 -20.91 -12.22 -7.24
N TRP A 203 -20.94 -12.04 -8.56
CA TRP A 203 -20.10 -11.04 -9.23
C TRP A 203 -20.81 -9.70 -9.25
N TYR A 204 -20.18 -8.70 -8.64
CA TYR A 204 -20.58 -7.30 -8.74
C TYR A 204 -19.89 -6.71 -9.96
N MET A 205 -20.68 -6.37 -10.98
CA MET A 205 -20.17 -6.06 -12.31
C MET A 205 -20.11 -4.56 -12.59
N GLY A 206 -19.08 -4.11 -13.30
CA GLY A 206 -18.99 -2.75 -13.83
C GLY A 206 -18.58 -1.67 -12.83
N ILE A 207 -17.92 -2.03 -11.74
CA ILE A 207 -17.33 -1.06 -10.80
C ILE A 207 -16.30 -0.22 -11.57
N THR A 208 -16.40 1.10 -11.49
CA THR A 208 -15.65 2.06 -12.30
C THR A 208 -14.57 2.77 -11.49
N TYR A 209 -13.34 2.66 -11.94
CA TYR A 209 -12.21 3.45 -11.44
C TYR A 209 -12.16 4.80 -12.15
N SER A 210 -12.83 5.79 -11.55
CA SER A 210 -13.01 7.14 -12.13
C SER A 210 -11.71 7.85 -12.55
N ASP A 211 -10.59 7.63 -11.86
CA ASP A 211 -9.31 8.23 -12.26
C ASP A 211 -8.68 7.54 -13.46
N GLU A 212 -8.89 6.23 -13.64
CA GLU A 212 -8.46 5.54 -14.86
C GLU A 212 -9.34 5.94 -16.05
N TYR A 213 -10.65 6.12 -15.82
CA TYR A 213 -11.57 6.64 -16.82
C TYR A 213 -11.13 8.02 -17.34
N ARG A 214 -10.83 8.97 -16.43
CA ARG A 214 -10.33 10.31 -16.79
C ARG A 214 -9.04 10.30 -17.60
N ARG A 215 -8.21 9.26 -17.44
CA ARG A 215 -6.94 9.09 -18.14
C ARG A 215 -7.07 8.31 -19.45
N GLY A 216 -8.27 7.85 -19.80
CA GLY A 216 -8.52 7.05 -21.01
C GLY A 216 -8.03 5.60 -20.90
N PHE A 217 -7.82 5.07 -19.70
CA PHE A 217 -7.46 3.67 -19.49
C PHE A 217 -8.71 2.81 -19.26
N ASP A 218 -8.56 1.49 -19.44
CA ASP A 218 -9.54 0.52 -18.96
C ASP A 218 -9.82 0.76 -17.47
N CYS A 219 -11.10 0.88 -17.12
CA CYS A 219 -11.52 1.37 -15.82
C CYS A 219 -12.68 0.59 -15.19
N ARG A 220 -13.31 -0.34 -15.90
CA ARG A 220 -14.44 -1.13 -15.38
C ARG A 220 -13.98 -2.50 -14.93
N GLU A 221 -14.29 -2.88 -13.69
CA GLU A 221 -13.91 -4.14 -13.07
C GLU A 221 -15.14 -4.87 -12.51
N ASP A 222 -15.15 -6.18 -12.63
CA ASP A 222 -16.10 -7.03 -11.92
C ASP A 222 -15.39 -7.66 -10.72
N LEU A 223 -15.99 -7.62 -9.53
CA LEU A 223 -15.42 -8.19 -8.30
C LEU A 223 -16.29 -9.30 -7.75
N LEU A 224 -15.67 -10.35 -7.23
CA LEU A 224 -16.39 -11.48 -6.64
C LEU A 224 -16.67 -11.21 -5.16
N VAL A 225 -17.93 -11.28 -4.76
CA VAL A 225 -18.35 -11.30 -3.36
C VAL A 225 -18.78 -12.72 -3.00
N PRO A 226 -18.00 -13.47 -2.20
CA PRO A 226 -18.25 -14.89 -1.94
C PRO A 226 -19.43 -15.15 -0.98
N GLY A 227 -19.82 -14.16 -0.20
CA GLY A 227 -20.85 -14.30 0.83
C GLY A 227 -20.81 -13.17 1.86
N GLU A 228 -21.63 -13.30 2.89
CA GLU A 228 -21.80 -12.28 3.93
C GLU A 228 -21.52 -12.86 5.31
N PHE A 229 -20.74 -12.14 6.12
CA PHE A 229 -20.56 -12.44 7.54
C PHE A 229 -21.54 -11.61 8.36
N THR A 230 -22.19 -12.22 9.34
CA THR A 230 -23.23 -11.58 10.16
C THR A 230 -22.86 -11.60 11.63
N PHE A 231 -23.01 -10.46 12.31
CA PHE A 231 -22.69 -10.28 13.72
C PHE A 231 -23.85 -9.62 14.45
N SER A 232 -24.22 -10.17 15.61
CA SER A 232 -25.12 -9.49 16.55
C SER A 232 -24.34 -8.46 17.34
N VAL A 233 -24.77 -7.20 17.30
CA VAL A 233 -24.06 -6.09 17.93
C VAL A 233 -24.97 -5.28 18.85
N LYS A 234 -24.35 -4.63 19.84
CA LYS A 234 -24.99 -3.70 20.76
C LYS A 234 -23.98 -2.61 21.14
N LYS A 235 -24.42 -1.62 21.90
CA LYS A 235 -23.54 -0.63 22.51
C LYS A 235 -22.31 -1.27 23.17
N GLY A 236 -21.13 -0.79 22.81
CA GLY A 236 -19.83 -1.27 23.30
C GLY A 236 -19.26 -2.48 22.55
N THR A 237 -20.02 -3.13 21.66
CA THR A 237 -19.51 -4.25 20.86
C THR A 237 -18.32 -3.79 20.02
N THR A 238 -17.23 -4.54 20.08
CA THR A 238 -16.04 -4.33 19.26
C THR A 238 -15.66 -5.60 18.51
N ILE A 239 -15.63 -5.52 17.19
CA ILE A 239 -15.24 -6.60 16.28
C ILE A 239 -13.96 -6.18 15.59
N VAL A 240 -12.95 -7.05 15.58
CA VAL A 240 -11.74 -6.86 14.78
C VAL A 240 -11.68 -7.96 13.73
N VAL A 241 -11.60 -7.56 12.47
CA VAL A 241 -11.38 -8.42 11.31
C VAL A 241 -9.90 -8.43 10.99
N SER A 242 -9.33 -9.59 10.73
CA SER A 242 -8.01 -9.78 10.16
C SER A 242 -8.17 -10.32 8.74
N ALA A 243 -7.75 -9.55 7.74
CA ALA A 243 -7.59 -10.02 6.37
C ALA A 243 -6.10 -10.23 6.09
N SER A 244 -5.68 -11.47 5.83
CA SER A 244 -4.26 -11.86 5.83
C SER A 244 -3.95 -12.99 4.86
N THR A 245 -2.73 -13.03 4.31
CA THR A 245 -2.24 -14.20 3.53
C THR A 245 -1.86 -15.40 4.41
N ARG A 246 -1.87 -15.22 5.73
CA ARG A 246 -1.60 -16.25 6.73
C ARG A 246 -2.73 -16.31 7.76
N GLU A 247 -3.06 -17.53 8.20
CA GLU A 247 -3.94 -17.73 9.34
C GLU A 247 -3.31 -17.13 10.61
N VAL A 248 -4.16 -16.59 11.49
CA VAL A 248 -3.81 -16.02 12.79
C VAL A 248 -4.64 -16.68 13.88
N ASN A 249 -4.20 -16.59 15.13
CA ASN A 249 -5.01 -17.02 16.27
C ASN A 249 -6.13 -15.99 16.54
N PRO A 250 -7.42 -16.34 16.39
CA PRO A 250 -8.53 -15.42 16.56
C PRO A 250 -8.61 -14.76 17.94
N LYS A 251 -8.28 -15.52 18.99
CA LYS A 251 -8.27 -15.04 20.39
C LYS A 251 -7.25 -13.91 20.61
N GLY A 252 -6.19 -13.87 19.79
CA GLY A 252 -5.13 -12.86 19.84
C GLY A 252 -5.36 -11.65 18.94
N ILE A 253 -6.42 -11.59 18.13
CA ILE A 253 -6.59 -10.50 17.15
C ILE A 253 -6.73 -9.14 17.84
N LYS A 254 -7.56 -9.04 18.89
CA LYS A 254 -7.75 -7.77 19.63
C LYS A 254 -6.46 -7.30 20.30
N SER A 255 -5.73 -8.20 20.97
CA SER A 255 -4.48 -7.84 21.64
C SER A 255 -3.40 -7.46 20.64
N ARG A 256 -3.33 -8.15 19.49
CA ARG A 256 -2.44 -7.77 18.39
C ARG A 256 -2.78 -6.39 17.84
N PHE A 257 -4.07 -6.10 17.60
CA PHE A 257 -4.50 -4.78 17.15
C PHE A 257 -4.02 -3.67 18.09
N THR A 258 -4.30 -3.81 19.39
CA THR A 258 -3.88 -2.83 20.41
C THR A 258 -2.36 -2.68 20.46
N ARG A 259 -1.61 -3.77 20.40
CA ARG A 259 -0.15 -3.76 20.43
C ARG A 259 0.46 -3.10 19.19
N VAL A 260 -0.07 -3.37 18.00
CA VAL A 260 0.43 -2.71 16.79
C VAL A 260 0.10 -1.23 16.83
N LEU A 261 -1.11 -0.86 17.24
CA LEU A 261 -1.54 0.53 17.38
C LEU A 261 -0.66 1.31 18.37
N SER A 262 -0.34 0.74 19.53
CA SER A 262 0.51 1.40 20.53
C SER A 262 1.95 1.62 20.09
N ASN A 263 2.42 0.86 19.08
CA ASN A 263 3.77 0.95 18.55
C ASN A 263 3.85 1.81 17.27
N MET A 264 2.71 2.32 16.78
CA MET A 264 2.71 3.24 15.65
C MET A 264 3.26 4.60 16.07
N LEU A 265 3.97 5.24 15.14
CA LEU A 265 4.31 6.65 15.30
C LEU A 265 3.00 7.46 15.21
N PRO A 266 2.78 8.44 16.10
CA PRO A 266 1.59 9.27 16.01
C PRO A 266 1.62 10.10 14.72
N ALA A 267 0.47 10.30 14.11
CA ALA A 267 0.31 11.11 12.90
C ALA A 267 -0.04 12.56 13.30
N ASP A 268 0.76 13.13 14.20
CA ASP A 268 0.51 14.41 14.86
C ASP A 268 1.48 15.53 14.47
N SER A 269 2.54 15.20 13.72
CA SER A 269 3.55 16.15 13.25
C SER A 269 4.09 15.77 11.87
N TYR A 270 4.61 16.77 11.16
CA TYR A 270 5.27 16.57 9.87
C TYR A 270 6.47 15.60 9.98
N GLU A 271 7.25 15.71 11.06
CA GLU A 271 8.40 14.82 11.31
C GLU A 271 7.96 13.36 11.50
N ASN A 272 6.97 13.08 12.35
CA ASN A 272 6.49 11.72 12.56
C ASN A 272 5.90 11.09 11.28
N LEU A 273 5.24 11.90 10.45
CA LEU A 273 4.75 11.46 9.14
C LEU A 273 5.89 11.11 8.18
N LEU A 274 6.97 11.90 8.15
CA LEU A 274 8.17 11.58 7.36
C LEU A 274 8.84 10.30 7.86
N LEU A 275 8.96 10.12 9.19
CA LEU A 275 9.53 8.91 9.80
C LEU A 275 8.70 7.65 9.49
N ALA A 276 7.37 7.75 9.60
CA ALA A 276 6.47 6.66 9.24
C ALA A 276 6.57 6.32 7.75
N SER A 277 6.66 7.34 6.89
CA SER A 277 6.84 7.18 5.45
C SER A 277 8.19 6.54 5.11
N ALA A 278 9.28 6.94 5.76
CA ALA A 278 10.60 6.34 5.57
C ALA A 278 10.59 4.84 5.93
N LYS A 279 9.96 4.46 7.04
CA LYS A 279 9.78 3.04 7.43
C LYS A 279 9.00 2.25 6.38
N MET A 280 7.94 2.84 5.84
CA MET A 280 7.10 2.20 4.82
C MET A 280 7.86 1.90 3.51
N MET A 281 8.86 2.69 3.16
CA MET A 281 9.57 2.56 1.88
C MET A 281 10.61 1.43 1.89
N VAL A 282 10.97 0.90 3.06
CA VAL A 282 11.96 -0.17 3.20
C VAL A 282 11.31 -1.53 3.05
N TRP A 283 11.67 -2.23 1.99
CA TRP A 283 11.23 -3.58 1.67
C TRP A 283 12.29 -4.61 2.05
N ARG A 284 11.86 -5.75 2.58
CA ARG A 284 12.67 -6.93 2.80
C ARG A 284 12.35 -7.96 1.72
N THR A 285 13.34 -8.24 0.88
CA THR A 285 13.29 -9.30 -0.12
C THR A 285 13.06 -10.67 0.52
N PRO A 286 12.54 -11.67 -0.21
CA PRO A 286 12.45 -13.05 0.28
C PRO A 286 13.80 -13.65 0.71
N ARG A 287 14.91 -13.18 0.12
CA ARG A 287 16.28 -13.59 0.47
C ARG A 287 16.83 -12.91 1.72
N GLY A 288 16.07 -12.00 2.32
CA GLY A 288 16.42 -11.32 3.57
C GLY A 288 17.09 -9.97 3.41
N SER A 289 17.66 -9.65 2.23
CA SER A 289 18.22 -8.33 1.90
C SER A 289 17.15 -7.25 1.83
N ARG A 290 17.54 -5.99 2.06
CA ARG A 290 16.63 -4.84 2.03
C ARG A 290 16.83 -3.96 0.81
N GLN A 291 15.74 -3.40 0.31
CA GLN A 291 15.71 -2.45 -0.80
C GLN A 291 14.68 -1.35 -0.52
N ILE A 292 14.75 -0.26 -1.30
CA ILE A 292 13.78 0.84 -1.23
C ILE A 292 12.78 0.70 -2.38
N TYR A 293 11.49 0.83 -2.09
CA TYR A 293 10.48 1.08 -3.12
C TYR A 293 10.62 2.49 -3.66
N ALA A 294 10.63 2.64 -4.99
CA ALA A 294 10.58 3.97 -5.60
C ALA A 294 9.23 4.68 -5.39
N GLY A 295 8.17 3.91 -5.16
CA GLY A 295 6.85 4.43 -4.84
C GLY A 295 5.79 3.34 -4.83
N TYR A 296 4.83 3.48 -3.93
CA TYR A 296 3.60 2.73 -4.04
C TYR A 296 2.63 3.49 -4.96
N SER A 297 1.81 2.83 -5.76
CA SER A 297 1.54 1.39 -5.78
C SER A 297 2.15 0.64 -6.98
N TRP A 298 2.63 1.37 -7.99
CA TRP A 298 3.02 0.80 -9.30
C TRP A 298 4.54 0.78 -9.58
N LEU A 299 5.37 1.43 -8.76
CA LEU A 299 6.82 1.39 -8.95
C LEU A 299 7.44 0.20 -8.22
N LYS A 300 8.53 -0.30 -8.81
CA LYS A 300 9.31 -1.43 -8.33
C LYS A 300 10.34 -0.98 -7.27
N PRO A 301 10.86 -1.91 -6.45
CA PRO A 301 11.96 -1.61 -5.57
C PRO A 301 13.30 -1.65 -6.30
N GLY A 302 14.34 -1.06 -5.70
CA GLY A 302 15.72 -1.17 -6.18
C GLY A 302 16.02 -0.44 -7.50
N LEU A 303 15.20 0.56 -7.88
CA LEU A 303 15.50 1.40 -9.04
C LEU A 303 16.68 2.33 -8.72
N LEU A 304 17.69 2.34 -9.60
CA LEU A 304 18.98 3.02 -9.37
C LEU A 304 18.82 4.49 -9.00
N ARG A 305 18.30 5.31 -9.91
CA ARG A 305 18.11 6.76 -9.71
C ARG A 305 17.33 7.08 -8.44
N GLU A 306 16.16 6.46 -8.27
CA GLU A 306 15.28 6.75 -7.15
C GLU A 306 15.93 6.36 -5.82
N THR A 307 16.65 5.23 -5.80
CA THR A 307 17.33 4.74 -4.59
C THR A 307 18.51 5.63 -4.22
N VAL A 308 19.41 5.99 -5.16
CA VAL A 308 20.58 6.82 -4.81
C VAL A 308 20.18 8.20 -4.28
N ILE A 309 19.09 8.77 -4.79
CA ILE A 309 18.55 10.06 -4.33
C ILE A 309 17.90 9.92 -2.94
N ALA A 310 17.05 8.91 -2.74
CA ALA A 310 16.23 8.81 -1.53
C ALA A 310 16.96 8.14 -0.35
N LEU A 311 18.00 7.33 -0.60
CA LEU A 311 18.63 6.47 0.40
C LEU A 311 19.16 7.23 1.63
N PRO A 312 19.88 8.38 1.51
CA PRO A 312 20.31 9.13 2.69
C PRO A 312 19.13 9.61 3.53
N GLY A 313 18.10 10.18 2.90
CA GLY A 313 16.91 10.69 3.57
C GLY A 313 16.14 9.59 4.31
N ILE A 314 15.99 8.42 3.69
CA ILE A 314 15.28 7.27 4.29
C ILE A 314 16.14 6.62 5.38
N ALA A 315 17.33 6.12 5.07
CA ALA A 315 18.08 5.28 5.97
C ALA A 315 18.81 6.08 7.06
N LEU A 316 19.40 7.24 6.74
CA LEU A 316 20.22 8.00 7.68
C LEU A 316 19.38 8.98 8.48
N TYR A 317 18.74 9.93 7.82
CA TYR A 317 18.02 11.01 8.52
C TYR A 317 16.65 10.57 9.04
N GLY A 318 15.96 9.68 8.31
CA GLY A 318 14.69 9.11 8.73
C GLY A 318 14.86 7.99 9.77
N LEU A 319 15.66 6.97 9.46
CA LEU A 319 15.73 5.77 10.31
C LEU A 319 16.93 5.72 11.26
N GLY A 320 17.89 6.64 11.12
CA GLY A 320 19.10 6.65 11.95
C GLY A 320 20.02 5.44 11.74
N ASP A 321 19.85 4.69 10.64
CA ASP A 321 20.44 3.36 10.46
C ASP A 321 21.51 3.34 9.36
N LYS A 322 22.77 3.52 9.80
CA LYS A 322 23.96 3.42 8.94
C LYS A 322 24.14 2.02 8.33
N LYS A 323 23.73 0.96 9.04
CA LYS A 323 23.86 -0.42 8.52
C LYS A 323 22.86 -0.67 7.40
N LEU A 324 21.64 -0.19 7.56
CA LEU A 324 20.63 -0.23 6.50
C LEU A 324 21.07 0.54 5.26
N PHE A 325 21.68 1.72 5.44
CA PHE A 325 22.25 2.49 4.34
C PHE A 325 23.26 1.67 3.54
N GLU A 326 24.24 1.08 4.23
CA GLU A 326 25.28 0.26 3.59
C GLU A 326 24.69 -0.99 2.92
N GLU A 327 23.77 -1.69 3.60
CA GLU A 327 23.11 -2.89 3.08
C GLU A 327 22.38 -2.63 1.74
N ILE A 328 21.60 -1.54 1.69
CA ILE A 328 20.86 -1.17 0.49
C ILE A 328 21.81 -0.70 -0.61
N LEU A 329 22.82 0.11 -0.28
CA LEU A 329 23.78 0.62 -1.26
C LEU A 329 24.60 -0.51 -1.88
N ASP A 330 25.09 -1.44 -1.07
CA ASP A 330 25.85 -2.62 -1.53
C ASP A 330 25.00 -3.46 -2.49
N SER A 331 23.74 -3.72 -2.13
CA SER A 331 22.80 -4.47 -2.97
C SER A 331 22.50 -3.72 -4.28
N LEU A 332 22.29 -2.41 -4.21
CA LEU A 332 22.03 -1.57 -5.38
C LEU A 332 23.22 -1.57 -6.35
N ILE A 333 24.44 -1.49 -5.84
CA ILE A 333 25.66 -1.57 -6.64
C ILE A 333 25.75 -2.94 -7.32
N ALA A 334 25.55 -4.03 -6.57
CA ALA A 334 25.59 -5.38 -7.12
C ALA A 334 24.57 -5.59 -8.25
N ASP A 335 23.36 -5.07 -8.10
CA ASP A 335 22.28 -5.23 -9.07
C ASP A 335 22.40 -4.31 -10.30
N ASN A 336 23.28 -3.30 -10.28
CA ASN A 336 23.36 -2.25 -11.33
C ASN A 336 24.75 -2.12 -11.98
N GLN A 337 25.58 -3.17 -11.98
CA GLN A 337 26.94 -3.14 -12.53
C GLN A 337 27.01 -2.54 -13.96
N GLU A 338 26.14 -2.99 -14.88
CA GLU A 338 26.12 -2.46 -16.26
C GLU A 338 25.82 -0.96 -16.30
N ARG A 339 24.81 -0.51 -15.55
CA ARG A 339 24.43 0.91 -15.48
C ARG A 339 25.54 1.77 -14.91
N LEU A 340 26.21 1.28 -13.87
CA LEU A 340 27.29 2.00 -13.21
C LEU A 340 28.56 2.08 -14.05
N PHE A 341 28.89 1.06 -14.85
CA PHE A 341 30.22 0.97 -15.47
C PHE A 341 30.27 0.96 -16.99
N SER A 342 29.17 0.73 -17.71
CA SER A 342 29.23 0.57 -19.17
C SER A 342 28.10 1.25 -19.95
N ARG A 343 26.84 1.11 -19.53
CA ARG A 343 25.70 1.64 -20.30
C ARG A 343 24.52 2.04 -19.42
N THR A 344 24.02 3.25 -19.57
CA THR A 344 22.86 3.75 -18.81
C THR A 344 21.93 4.60 -19.68
N THR A 345 20.64 4.63 -19.34
CA THR A 345 19.68 5.64 -19.83
C THR A 345 19.35 6.68 -18.76
N GLN A 346 20.10 6.67 -17.66
CA GLN A 346 20.01 7.58 -16.52
C GLN A 346 21.42 8.10 -16.27
N ILE A 347 21.84 9.11 -17.04
CA ILE A 347 23.23 9.57 -17.08
C ILE A 347 23.67 10.13 -15.73
N GLU A 348 22.79 10.82 -15.03
CA GLU A 348 23.09 11.38 -13.72
C GLU A 348 23.16 10.32 -12.61
N ALA A 349 22.40 9.22 -12.72
CA ALA A 349 22.18 8.31 -11.60
C ALA A 349 23.47 7.64 -11.07
N PRO A 350 24.40 7.13 -11.91
CA PRO A 350 25.69 6.64 -11.42
C PRO A 350 26.53 7.73 -10.72
N LEU A 351 26.47 8.97 -11.22
CA LEU A 351 27.25 10.09 -10.69
C LEU A 351 26.70 10.57 -9.35
N LEU A 352 25.38 10.57 -9.17
CA LEU A 352 24.71 10.94 -7.91
C LEU A 352 25.11 10.06 -6.72
N MET A 353 25.68 8.88 -6.96
CA MET A 353 26.23 8.06 -5.88
C MET A 353 27.37 8.76 -5.12
N THR A 354 28.06 9.71 -5.77
CA THR A 354 29.05 10.57 -5.08
C THR A 354 28.38 11.43 -4.01
N ASP A 355 27.25 12.07 -4.32
CA ASP A 355 26.45 12.84 -3.38
C ASP A 355 25.87 11.95 -2.27
N THR A 356 25.32 10.78 -2.63
CA THR A 356 24.82 9.78 -1.67
C THR A 356 25.87 9.42 -0.61
N LEU A 357 27.13 9.21 -1.03
CA LEU A 357 28.25 8.90 -0.12
C LEU A 357 28.75 10.12 0.63
N GLN A 358 28.72 11.31 0.05
CA GLN A 358 29.01 12.56 0.76
C GLN A 358 28.01 12.80 1.90
N GLN A 359 26.72 12.58 1.65
CA GLN A 359 25.69 12.64 2.69
C GLN A 359 25.95 11.61 3.81
N TYR A 360 26.41 10.40 3.46
CA TYR A 360 26.79 9.40 4.46
C TYR A 360 27.96 9.84 5.35
N ILE A 361 28.99 10.45 4.76
CA ILE A 361 30.12 11.03 5.49
C ILE A 361 29.64 12.21 6.36
N HIS A 362 28.81 13.10 5.82
CA HIS A 362 28.27 14.25 6.54
C HIS A 362 27.41 13.84 7.75
N TYR A 363 26.62 12.77 7.61
CA TYR A 363 25.88 12.14 8.70
C TYR A 363 26.79 11.50 9.78
N GLY A 364 28.09 11.39 9.51
CA GLY A 364 29.11 10.97 10.47
C GLY A 364 29.69 9.58 10.21
N ALA A 365 29.70 9.10 8.96
CA ALA A 365 30.53 7.96 8.58
C ALA A 365 32.01 8.39 8.46
N ASP A 366 32.94 7.48 8.76
CA ASP A 366 34.37 7.75 8.63
C ASP A 366 34.77 7.82 7.14
N ALA A 367 35.25 8.98 6.70
CA ALA A 367 35.57 9.23 5.29
C ALA A 367 36.62 8.26 4.73
N ARG A 368 37.61 7.83 5.53
CA ARG A 368 38.65 6.89 5.07
C ARG A 368 38.07 5.49 4.87
N LYS A 369 37.19 5.03 5.76
CA LYS A 369 36.49 3.75 5.63
C LYS A 369 35.52 3.76 4.46
N VAL A 370 34.76 4.84 4.29
CA VAL A 370 33.85 5.02 3.13
C VAL A 370 34.64 4.96 1.83
N TRP A 371 35.76 5.69 1.73
CA TRP A 371 36.63 5.65 0.55
C TRP A 371 37.27 4.28 0.32
N ALA A 372 37.73 3.60 1.38
CA ALA A 372 38.28 2.26 1.28
C ALA A 372 37.27 1.25 0.74
N LYS A 373 35.98 1.37 1.13
CA LYS A 373 34.91 0.48 0.69
C LYS A 373 34.40 0.80 -0.72
N TYR A 374 34.09 2.07 -1.00
CA TYR A 374 33.37 2.47 -2.23
C TYR A 374 34.22 3.22 -3.26
N GLY A 375 35.46 3.59 -2.93
CA GLY A 375 36.33 4.39 -3.80
C GLY A 375 36.66 3.71 -5.12
N GLY A 376 36.79 2.38 -5.14
CA GLY A 376 36.95 1.60 -6.38
C GLY A 376 35.73 1.74 -7.30
N THR A 377 34.53 1.58 -6.75
CA THR A 377 33.26 1.77 -7.46
C THR A 377 33.14 3.18 -8.04
N LEU A 378 33.44 4.22 -7.24
CA LEU A 378 33.39 5.61 -7.70
C LEU A 378 34.39 5.89 -8.82
N LYS A 379 35.63 5.39 -8.72
CA LYS A 379 36.62 5.51 -9.79
C LYS A 379 36.15 4.85 -11.07
N GLY A 380 35.64 3.62 -10.99
CA GLY A 380 35.11 2.91 -12.16
C GLY A 380 33.94 3.66 -12.82
N ILE A 381 33.07 4.27 -12.04
CA ILE A 381 31.99 5.13 -12.57
C ILE A 381 32.59 6.32 -13.32
N LEU A 382 33.50 7.07 -12.71
CA LEU A 382 34.11 8.25 -13.35
C LEU A 382 34.86 7.86 -14.63
N GLU A 383 35.63 6.78 -14.60
CA GLU A 383 36.35 6.24 -15.75
C GLU A 383 35.40 5.82 -16.87
N SER A 384 34.20 5.32 -16.54
CA SER A 384 33.20 4.97 -17.55
C SER A 384 32.67 6.16 -18.36
N TYR A 385 32.84 7.39 -17.87
CA TYR A 385 32.48 8.62 -18.60
C TYR A 385 33.62 9.18 -19.46
N LEU A 386 34.80 8.55 -19.48
CA LEU A 386 35.88 8.96 -20.37
C LEU A 386 35.50 8.73 -21.85
N PRO A 387 36.07 9.52 -22.79
CA PRO A 387 35.80 9.36 -24.22
C PRO A 387 35.92 7.91 -24.71
N GLY A 388 34.90 7.44 -25.43
CA GLY A 388 34.87 6.10 -26.03
C GLY A 388 34.51 4.96 -25.08
N ARG A 389 34.20 5.22 -23.80
CA ARG A 389 33.80 4.19 -22.83
C ARG A 389 32.31 3.89 -22.83
N ARG A 390 31.48 4.95 -22.95
CA ARG A 390 30.03 4.89 -23.12
C ARG A 390 29.67 5.36 -24.52
N ALA A 391 28.63 4.76 -25.10
CA ALA A 391 28.12 5.18 -26.40
C ALA A 391 27.27 6.46 -26.27
N GLU A 392 26.57 6.59 -25.15
CA GLU A 392 25.59 7.64 -24.90
C GLU A 392 26.14 8.88 -24.19
N ALA A 393 27.36 8.83 -23.65
CA ALA A 393 27.95 9.94 -22.88
C ALA A 393 29.47 9.93 -22.87
N ALA A 394 30.07 11.12 -22.80
CA ALA A 394 31.51 11.28 -22.64
C ALA A 394 31.85 12.63 -21.99
N VAL A 395 32.94 12.68 -21.24
CA VAL A 395 33.59 13.94 -20.80
C VAL A 395 34.29 14.58 -21.98
N HIS A 396 34.03 15.86 -22.21
CA HIS A 396 34.68 16.67 -23.23
C HIS A 396 35.93 17.39 -22.67
N PRO A 397 36.82 17.94 -23.53
CA PRO A 397 38.03 18.64 -23.10
C PRO A 397 37.79 19.83 -22.13
N ASN A 398 36.58 20.39 -22.11
CA ASN A 398 36.17 21.42 -21.16
C ASN A 398 35.80 20.88 -19.77
N GLY A 399 35.93 19.57 -19.54
CA GLY A 399 35.60 18.90 -18.28
C GLY A 399 34.12 18.64 -18.06
N LEU A 400 33.24 18.99 -19.02
CA LEU A 400 31.81 18.76 -18.92
C LEU A 400 31.42 17.43 -19.56
N ILE A 401 30.38 16.80 -19.00
CA ILE A 401 29.80 15.59 -19.58
C ILE A 401 28.80 16.01 -20.66
N TRP A 402 29.02 15.52 -21.87
CA TRP A 402 28.03 15.53 -22.94
C TRP A 402 27.34 14.17 -23.01
N ALA A 403 26.02 14.16 -23.19
CA ALA A 403 25.26 12.95 -23.36
C ALA A 403 24.23 13.10 -24.48
N GLN A 404 24.19 12.12 -25.39
CA GLN A 404 23.27 12.10 -26.51
C GLN A 404 22.92 10.67 -26.89
N LYS A 405 21.63 10.43 -27.08
CA LYS A 405 21.12 9.19 -27.65
C LYS A 405 19.75 9.46 -28.26
N ASP A 406 19.68 9.39 -29.58
CA ASP A 406 18.46 9.73 -30.31
C ASP A 406 17.27 8.86 -29.86
N GLY A 407 16.10 9.50 -29.75
CA GLY A 407 14.87 8.86 -29.28
C GLY A 407 14.89 8.38 -27.82
N THR A 408 15.87 8.78 -27.01
CA THR A 408 15.99 8.35 -25.61
C THR A 408 16.09 9.55 -24.68
N ALA A 409 15.19 9.63 -23.69
CA ALA A 409 15.36 10.55 -22.57
C ALA A 409 16.45 10.02 -21.62
N LEU A 410 17.51 10.80 -21.42
CA LEU A 410 18.71 10.39 -20.67
C LEU A 410 18.77 10.94 -19.24
N THR A 411 17.89 11.88 -18.90
CA THR A 411 17.82 12.52 -17.57
C THR A 411 16.58 12.06 -16.80
N TRP A 412 16.35 12.61 -15.61
CA TRP A 412 15.13 12.37 -14.84
C TRP A 412 13.87 12.99 -15.46
N MET A 413 14.03 13.98 -16.34
CA MET A 413 12.93 14.58 -17.10
C MET A 413 12.63 13.69 -18.31
N ASN A 414 12.04 12.53 -18.06
CA ASN A 414 11.93 11.41 -19.02
C ASN A 414 10.49 11.04 -19.39
N THR A 415 9.60 12.02 -19.37
CA THR A 415 8.18 11.88 -19.73
C THR A 415 7.88 12.38 -21.13
#